data_AF-A0A0L7MB61-F1
#
_entry.id   AF-A0A0L7MB61-F1
#
_cell.length_a   1.000
_cell.length_b   1.000
_cell.length_c   1.000
_cell.angle_alpha   90.00
_cell.angle_beta   90.00
_cell.angle_gamma   90.00
#
_symmetry.space_group_name_H-M   'P 1'
#
loop_
_entity.id
_entity.type
_entity.pdbx_description
1 polymer ?
#
loop_
_entity_poly.entity_id
_entity_poly.type
_entity_poly.pdbx_seq_one_letter_code
_entity_poly.pdbx_strand_id
1 'polypeptide(L)'
;MFKNMTMYCIASSWQRHLQALEDALQNTVFEKCGATQGRSVGWGAPRGEAQGPLVESVAGQWVMRFMAEAKALPASVLNRKVDEKAEHIEMTEGRKPGKKEKRDLKDEAKLDLLPMKVGEVLPSLLRDWVSEMDCTSKAIRNMLTPLRSLFEDALNDELIDFNPFERIALSKLIRQTANGKRQRPATMW
;
A
#
# COMPACT_ATOMS: atom_id res chain seq x y z
N MET A 1 13.07 15.19 -13.66
CA MET A 1 13.09 14.73 -15.08
C MET A 1 11.92 13.79 -15.28
N PHE A 2 11.13 13.97 -16.34
CA PHE A 2 10.01 13.06 -16.66
C PHE A 2 10.54 11.71 -17.15
N LYS A 3 9.95 10.61 -16.69
CA LYS A 3 10.32 9.25 -17.12
C LYS A 3 9.55 8.79 -18.34
N ASN A 4 8.30 9.25 -18.48
CA ASN A 4 7.36 8.93 -19.56
C ASN A 4 6.56 10.19 -19.90
N MET A 5 6.05 10.29 -21.14
CA MET A 5 5.26 11.43 -21.60
C MET A 5 4.19 11.01 -22.61
N THR A 6 2.97 11.52 -22.42
CA THR A 6 1.87 11.42 -23.38
C THR A 6 1.45 12.83 -23.78
N MET A 7 1.35 13.08 -25.08
CA MET A 7 1.02 14.41 -25.60
C MET A 7 -0.47 14.49 -25.96
N TYR A 8 -1.10 15.60 -25.61
CA TYR A 8 -2.48 15.92 -25.95
C TYR A 8 -2.54 17.34 -26.52
N CYS A 9 -3.40 17.55 -27.51
CA CYS A 9 -3.71 18.89 -28.01
C CYS A 9 -4.94 19.42 -27.28
N ILE A 10 -4.79 20.58 -26.65
CA ILE A 10 -5.90 21.29 -26.02
C ILE A 10 -6.67 22.06 -27.11
N ALA A 11 -8.00 22.13 -27.00
CA ALA A 11 -8.83 22.88 -27.92
C ALA A 11 -8.38 24.35 -28.00
N SER A 12 -8.38 24.91 -29.21
CA SER A 12 -8.00 26.30 -29.46
C SER A 12 -8.89 27.33 -28.74
N SER A 13 -10.10 26.93 -28.35
CA SER A 13 -11.03 27.75 -27.57
C SER A 13 -10.66 27.89 -26.09
N TRP A 14 -9.66 27.16 -25.60
CA TRP A 14 -9.28 27.20 -24.20
C TRP A 14 -8.58 28.51 -23.83
N GLN A 15 -9.13 29.21 -22.84
CA GLN A 15 -8.58 30.45 -22.32
C GLN A 15 -7.62 30.17 -21.17
N ARG A 16 -6.36 30.61 -21.31
CA ARG A 16 -5.30 30.40 -20.31
C ARG A 16 -5.38 31.44 -19.21
N HIS A 17 -6.19 31.20 -18.18
CA HIS A 17 -6.22 32.03 -16.98
C HIS A 17 -5.63 31.31 -15.76
N LEU A 18 -4.39 31.66 -15.38
CA LEU A 18 -3.64 30.95 -14.33
C LEU A 18 -4.35 31.00 -12.97
N GLN A 19 -4.83 32.18 -12.55
CA GLN A 19 -5.48 32.33 -11.24
C GLN A 19 -6.77 31.51 -11.13
N ALA A 20 -7.68 31.64 -12.11
CA ALA A 20 -8.88 30.81 -12.18
C ALA A 20 -8.59 29.29 -12.19
N LEU A 21 -7.47 28.87 -12.79
CA LEU A 21 -7.02 27.48 -12.69
C LEU A 21 -6.57 27.14 -11.27
N GLU A 22 -5.71 27.95 -10.65
CA GLU A 22 -5.29 27.76 -9.25
C GLU A 22 -6.50 27.68 -8.31
N ASP A 23 -7.44 28.62 -8.41
CA ASP A 23 -8.67 28.63 -7.60
C ASP A 23 -9.51 27.37 -7.81
N ALA A 24 -9.57 26.84 -9.05
CA ALA A 24 -10.26 25.58 -9.34
C ALA A 24 -9.53 24.38 -8.69
N LEU A 25 -8.20 24.34 -8.77
CA LEU A 25 -7.37 23.28 -8.18
C LEU A 25 -7.49 23.24 -6.65
N GLN A 26 -7.63 24.39 -6.00
CA GLN A 26 -7.79 24.49 -4.53
C GLN A 26 -9.02 23.74 -4.01
N ASN A 27 -10.06 23.54 -4.83
CA ASN A 27 -11.23 22.73 -4.45
C ASN A 27 -10.97 21.22 -4.46
N THR A 28 -9.79 20.79 -4.92
CA THR A 28 -9.44 19.38 -5.14
C THR A 28 -8.01 19.09 -4.66
N VAL A 29 -7.60 19.74 -3.56
CA VAL A 29 -6.31 19.49 -2.90
C VAL A 29 -6.21 18.03 -2.46
N PHE A 30 -5.05 17.43 -2.69
CA PHE A 30 -4.78 16.07 -2.26
C PHE A 30 -4.69 15.99 -0.74
N GLU A 31 -5.50 15.10 -0.17
CA GLU A 31 -5.39 14.65 1.21
C GLU A 31 -5.04 13.16 1.25
N LYS A 32 -4.29 12.75 2.27
CA LYS A 32 -3.97 11.33 2.45
C LYS A 32 -5.23 10.52 2.73
N CYS A 33 -5.22 9.23 2.37
CA CYS A 33 -6.35 8.36 2.67
C CYS A 33 -6.66 8.30 4.18
N GLY A 34 -7.91 8.63 4.55
CA GLY A 34 -8.44 8.38 5.89
C GLY A 34 -8.44 6.89 6.26
N ALA A 35 -8.63 6.55 7.55
CA ALA A 35 -8.49 5.18 8.07
C ALA A 35 -9.29 4.12 7.26
N THR A 36 -10.52 4.44 6.89
CA THR A 36 -11.44 3.56 6.14
C THR A 36 -11.60 3.98 4.67
N GLN A 37 -10.78 4.91 4.19
CA GLN A 37 -10.81 5.35 2.79
C GLN A 37 -9.85 4.51 1.96
N GLY A 38 -10.37 3.82 0.94
CA GLY A 38 -9.57 2.95 0.08
C GLY A 38 -8.74 3.67 -0.99
N ARG A 39 -9.13 4.89 -1.38
CA ARG A 39 -8.44 5.69 -2.39
C ARG A 39 -8.65 7.17 -2.15
N SER A 40 -7.61 7.96 -2.37
CA SER A 40 -7.65 9.43 -2.38
C SER A 40 -6.90 9.94 -3.61
N VAL A 41 -7.41 11.00 -4.21
CA VAL A 41 -6.78 11.67 -5.36
C VAL A 41 -6.95 13.17 -5.21
N GLY A 42 -6.01 13.93 -5.76
CA GLY A 42 -6.09 15.40 -5.75
C GLY A 42 -4.81 16.06 -6.23
N TRP A 43 -4.76 17.37 -6.12
CA TRP A 43 -3.63 18.18 -6.55
C TRP A 43 -2.71 18.50 -5.37
N GLY A 44 -1.41 18.45 -5.63
CA GLY A 44 -0.39 18.88 -4.69
C GLY A 44 0.59 19.83 -5.35
N ALA A 45 1.35 20.57 -4.53
CA ALA A 45 2.38 21.47 -5.04
C ALA A 45 3.39 20.70 -5.92
N PRO A 46 3.68 21.16 -7.15
CA PRO A 46 4.60 20.48 -8.07
C PRO A 46 5.98 20.22 -7.46
N ARG A 47 6.46 21.14 -6.61
CA ARG A 47 7.75 21.06 -5.91
C ARG A 47 7.71 20.31 -4.58
N GLY A 48 6.52 19.95 -4.08
CA GLY A 48 6.34 19.26 -2.80
C GLY A 48 6.44 20.15 -1.56
N GLU A 49 6.39 21.46 -1.73
CA GLU A 49 6.33 22.43 -0.64
C GLU A 49 5.01 22.30 0.13
N ALA A 50 5.07 22.38 1.46
CA ALA A 50 3.87 22.44 2.28
C ALA A 50 3.12 23.74 1.98
N GLN A 51 1.84 23.63 1.58
CA GLN A 51 0.98 24.78 1.22
C GLN A 51 1.51 25.63 0.05
N GLY A 52 2.35 25.08 -0.83
CA GLY A 52 2.78 25.75 -2.06
C GLY A 52 1.66 25.83 -3.11
N PRO A 53 1.88 26.60 -4.20
CA PRO A 53 0.91 26.73 -5.30
C PRO A 53 0.67 25.37 -5.99
N LEU A 54 -0.56 25.12 -6.44
CA LEU A 54 -0.94 23.86 -7.10
C LEU A 54 -0.64 23.88 -8.61
N VAL A 55 -0.60 25.06 -9.22
CA VAL A 55 -0.04 25.30 -10.55
C VAL A 55 1.11 26.32 -10.48
N GLU A 56 2.21 25.99 -11.15
CA GLU A 56 3.36 26.88 -11.26
C GLU A 56 3.59 27.27 -12.72
N SER A 57 3.80 28.57 -12.98
CA SER A 57 4.20 29.08 -14.29
C SER A 57 5.72 29.23 -14.35
N VAL A 58 6.37 28.41 -15.18
CA VAL A 58 7.82 28.43 -15.40
C VAL A 58 8.07 28.75 -16.86
N ALA A 59 8.65 29.92 -17.14
CA ALA A 59 8.92 30.39 -18.51
C ALA A 59 7.68 30.30 -19.45
N GLY A 60 6.50 30.63 -18.91
CA GLY A 60 5.23 30.59 -19.66
C GLY A 60 4.62 29.20 -19.85
N GLN A 61 5.24 28.15 -19.30
CA GLN A 61 4.70 26.79 -19.24
C GLN A 61 4.07 26.55 -17.87
N TRP A 62 2.94 25.85 -17.83
CA TRP A 62 2.28 25.51 -16.58
C TRP A 62 2.62 24.09 -16.16
N VAL A 63 3.03 23.94 -14.91
CA VAL A 63 3.37 22.65 -14.31
C VAL A 63 2.42 22.42 -13.14
N MET A 64 1.82 21.24 -13.11
CA MET A 64 0.91 20.80 -12.06
C MET A 64 1.29 19.37 -11.64
N ARG A 65 0.86 18.98 -10.44
CA ARG A 65 1.07 17.61 -9.95
C ARG A 65 -0.23 17.03 -9.43
N PHE A 66 -0.70 16.00 -10.11
CA PHE A 66 -1.79 15.16 -9.65
C PHE A 66 -1.23 14.00 -8.81
N MET A 67 -1.84 13.77 -7.66
CA MET A 67 -1.45 12.75 -6.69
C MET A 67 -2.59 11.74 -6.55
N ALA A 68 -2.23 10.47 -6.41
CA ALA A 68 -3.16 9.39 -6.12
C ALA A 68 -2.55 8.48 -5.05
N GLU A 69 -3.35 8.16 -4.03
CA GLU A 69 -3.04 7.19 -3.00
C GLU A 69 -4.14 6.13 -3.00
N ALA A 70 -3.76 4.86 -2.95
CA ALA A 70 -4.68 3.75 -2.79
C ALA A 70 -4.19 2.87 -1.63
N LYS A 71 -5.11 2.52 -0.73
CA LYS A 71 -4.85 1.50 0.28
C LYS A 71 -5.05 0.13 -0.33
N ALA A 72 -3.96 -0.62 -0.41
CA ALA A 72 -3.92 -1.96 -0.91
C ALA A 72 -4.53 -2.96 0.09
N LEU A 73 -5.56 -3.68 -0.34
CA LEU A 73 -6.08 -4.87 0.35
C LEU A 73 -6.12 -6.05 -0.62
N PRO A 74 -5.17 -6.99 -0.52
CA PRO A 74 -5.13 -8.16 -1.39
C PRO A 74 -6.38 -9.03 -1.21
N ALA A 75 -6.90 -9.57 -2.32
CA ALA A 75 -8.13 -10.36 -2.30
C ALA A 75 -8.03 -11.56 -1.34
N SER A 76 -6.86 -12.18 -1.23
CA SER A 76 -6.62 -13.31 -0.33
C SER A 76 -6.82 -12.97 1.15
N VAL A 77 -6.41 -11.79 1.61
CA VAL A 77 -6.64 -11.35 3.00
C VAL A 77 -8.11 -11.09 3.24
N LEU A 78 -8.75 -10.41 2.29
CA LEU A 78 -10.16 -10.09 2.38
C LEU A 78 -11.00 -11.37 2.43
N ASN A 79 -10.75 -12.31 1.53
CA ASN A 79 -11.46 -13.57 1.46
C ASN A 79 -11.23 -14.42 2.72
N ARG A 80 -9.98 -14.52 3.20
CA ARG A 80 -9.69 -15.24 4.46
C ARG A 80 -10.48 -14.64 5.63
N LYS A 81 -10.55 -13.31 5.74
CA LYS A 81 -11.31 -12.66 6.82
C LYS A 81 -12.81 -12.88 6.71
N VAL A 82 -13.34 -12.90 5.47
CA VAL A 82 -14.75 -13.24 5.22
C VAL A 82 -15.04 -14.68 5.60
N ASP A 83 -14.15 -15.61 5.26
CA ASP A 83 -14.34 -17.02 5.58
C ASP A 83 -14.23 -17.26 7.10
N GLU A 84 -13.29 -16.61 7.81
CA GLU A 84 -13.24 -16.61 9.29
C GLU A 84 -14.57 -16.16 9.92
N LYS A 85 -15.18 -15.07 9.41
CA LYS A 85 -16.47 -14.59 9.90
C LYS A 85 -17.62 -15.55 9.55
N ALA A 86 -17.58 -16.15 8.37
CA ALA A 86 -18.58 -17.12 7.94
C ALA A 86 -18.52 -18.40 8.78
N GLU A 87 -17.32 -18.90 9.08
CA GLU A 87 -17.10 -20.04 9.99
C GLU A 87 -17.61 -19.74 11.40
N HIS A 88 -17.42 -18.52 11.88
CA HIS A 88 -17.95 -18.10 13.18
C HIS A 88 -19.47 -18.18 13.23
N ILE A 89 -20.18 -17.72 12.19
CA ILE A 89 -21.65 -17.84 12.09
C ILE A 89 -22.08 -19.31 12.01
N GLU A 90 -21.36 -20.14 11.27
CA GLU A 90 -21.66 -21.57 11.19
C GLU A 90 -21.52 -22.27 12.54
N MET A 91 -20.51 -21.89 13.33
CA MET A 91 -20.31 -22.41 14.69
C MET A 91 -21.37 -21.93 15.69
N THR A 92 -21.80 -20.67 15.62
CA THR A 92 -22.71 -20.08 16.62
C THR A 92 -24.18 -20.31 16.30
N GLU A 93 -24.55 -20.29 15.02
CA GLU A 93 -25.94 -20.39 14.57
C GLU A 93 -26.26 -21.73 13.88
N GLY A 94 -25.27 -22.58 13.62
CA GLY A 94 -25.46 -23.88 12.98
C GLY A 94 -25.91 -23.79 11.51
N ARG A 95 -25.76 -22.62 10.88
CA ARG A 95 -26.12 -22.37 9.47
C ARG A 95 -25.00 -21.64 8.74
N LYS A 96 -24.92 -21.84 7.43
CA LYS A 96 -24.02 -21.06 6.57
C LYS A 96 -24.64 -19.70 6.21
N PRO A 97 -23.85 -18.62 6.13
CA PRO A 97 -24.36 -17.32 5.73
C PRO A 97 -24.81 -17.31 4.28
N GLY A 98 -25.93 -16.62 4.01
CA GLY A 98 -26.50 -16.49 2.66
C GLY A 98 -25.71 -15.52 1.77
N LYS A 99 -26.07 -15.41 0.49
CA LYS A 99 -25.36 -14.54 -0.48
C LYS A 99 -25.34 -13.06 -0.08
N LYS A 100 -26.45 -12.55 0.48
CA LYS A 100 -26.54 -11.15 0.97
C LYS A 100 -25.63 -10.95 2.17
N GLU A 101 -25.74 -11.84 3.16
CA GLU A 101 -24.94 -11.80 4.39
C GLU A 101 -23.44 -11.93 4.09
N LYS A 102 -23.03 -12.82 3.17
CA LYS A 102 -21.62 -12.94 2.76
C LYS A 102 -21.08 -11.67 2.09
N ARG A 103 -21.92 -10.89 1.39
CA ARG A 103 -21.54 -9.58 0.86
C ARG A 103 -21.36 -8.57 1.99
N ASP A 104 -22.29 -8.54 2.93
CA ASP A 104 -22.23 -7.62 4.07
C ASP A 104 -21.00 -7.93 4.94
N LEU A 105 -20.68 -9.21 5.16
CA LEU A 105 -19.42 -9.66 5.80
C LEU A 105 -18.17 -9.22 5.05
N LYS A 106 -18.22 -9.17 3.71
CA LYS A 106 -17.11 -8.70 2.88
C LYS A 106 -16.88 -7.20 3.02
N ASP A 107 -17.95 -6.41 3.07
CA ASP A 107 -17.86 -4.97 3.29
C ASP A 107 -17.35 -4.67 4.71
N GLU A 108 -17.83 -5.40 5.72
CA GLU A 108 -17.35 -5.32 7.10
C GLU A 108 -15.87 -5.72 7.21
N ALA A 109 -15.48 -6.87 6.63
CA ALA A 109 -14.08 -7.31 6.60
C ALA A 109 -13.18 -6.29 5.88
N LYS A 110 -13.66 -5.63 4.84
CA LYS A 110 -12.91 -4.56 4.17
C LYS A 110 -12.70 -3.37 5.09
N LEU A 111 -13.72 -2.92 5.83
CA LEU A 111 -13.60 -1.84 6.80
C LEU A 111 -12.63 -2.19 7.94
N ASP A 112 -12.66 -3.42 8.43
CA ASP A 112 -11.75 -3.92 9.47
C ASP A 112 -10.29 -3.97 9.02
N LEU A 113 -10.07 -4.28 7.73
CA LEU A 113 -8.73 -4.48 7.17
C LEU A 113 -8.13 -3.20 6.59
N LEU A 114 -8.93 -2.21 6.16
CA LEU A 114 -8.45 -0.95 5.57
C LEU A 114 -7.47 -0.13 6.48
N PRO A 115 -7.54 -0.20 7.81
CA PRO A 115 -6.51 0.35 8.68
C PRO A 115 -5.14 -0.33 8.53
N MET A 116 -5.09 -1.59 8.06
CA MET A 116 -3.86 -2.36 7.84
C MET A 116 -3.28 -2.06 6.46
N LYS A 117 -2.07 -1.48 6.42
CA LYS A 117 -1.45 -0.99 5.19
C LYS A 117 -0.41 -1.97 4.66
N VAL A 118 -0.74 -2.70 3.60
CA VAL A 118 0.22 -3.57 2.91
C VAL A 118 1.17 -2.76 2.01
N GLY A 119 0.68 -1.65 1.42
CA GLY A 119 1.45 -0.83 0.47
C GLY A 119 2.57 0.04 1.06
N GLU A 120 2.68 0.16 2.38
CA GLU A 120 3.74 0.95 3.04
C GLU A 120 4.99 0.12 3.40
N VAL A 121 4.98 -1.19 3.11
CA VAL A 121 6.10 -2.07 3.46
C VAL A 121 7.26 -1.87 2.47
N LEU A 122 8.22 -1.03 2.88
CA LEU A 122 9.47 -0.84 2.16
C LEU A 122 10.40 -2.07 2.32
N PRO A 123 11.25 -2.36 1.32
CA PRO A 123 12.26 -3.41 1.43
C PRO A 123 13.21 -3.26 2.63
N SER A 124 13.47 -2.02 3.09
CA SER A 124 14.27 -1.76 4.30
C SER A 124 13.56 -2.23 5.56
N LEU A 125 12.30 -1.85 5.76
CA LEU A 125 11.50 -2.27 6.92
C LEU A 125 11.40 -3.80 7.00
N LEU A 126 11.17 -4.45 5.87
CA LEU A 126 11.12 -5.90 5.80
C LEU A 126 12.48 -6.55 6.11
N ARG A 127 13.59 -5.93 5.68
CA ARG A 127 14.94 -6.39 6.01
C ARG A 127 15.24 -6.24 7.51
N ASP A 128 14.90 -5.11 8.09
CA ASP A 128 15.14 -4.81 9.51
C ASP A 128 14.36 -5.80 10.38
N TRP A 129 13.07 -5.99 10.07
CA TRP A 129 12.22 -6.97 10.75
C TRP A 129 12.77 -8.41 10.69
N VAL A 130 13.20 -8.87 9.50
CA VAL A 130 13.80 -10.21 9.35
C VAL A 130 15.16 -10.31 10.07
N SER A 131 15.89 -9.21 10.23
CA SER A 131 17.17 -9.18 10.94
C SER A 131 17.00 -9.25 12.46
N GLU A 132 15.87 -8.76 12.97
CA GLU A 132 15.52 -8.78 14.40
C GLU A 132 14.94 -10.12 14.87
N MET A 133 14.52 -10.99 13.95
CA MET A 133 13.93 -12.29 14.29
C MET A 133 14.90 -13.21 15.03
N ASP A 134 14.60 -13.55 16.28
CA ASP A 134 15.38 -14.51 17.07
C ASP A 134 14.89 -15.95 16.92
N CYS A 135 14.83 -16.48 15.69
CA CYS A 135 14.37 -17.85 15.44
C CYS A 135 15.17 -18.57 14.35
N THR A 136 14.88 -19.87 14.16
CA THR A 136 15.63 -20.69 13.20
C THR A 136 15.33 -20.27 11.77
N SER A 137 16.24 -20.53 10.82
CA SER A 137 15.97 -20.27 9.39
C SER A 137 14.69 -20.97 8.88
N LYS A 138 14.31 -22.11 9.45
CA LYS A 138 13.07 -22.82 9.11
C LYS A 138 11.85 -22.05 9.62
N ALA A 139 11.91 -21.57 10.87
CA ALA A 139 10.85 -20.75 11.46
C ALA A 139 10.67 -19.43 10.69
N ILE A 140 11.77 -18.72 10.39
CA ILE A 140 11.74 -17.50 9.58
C ILE A 140 11.08 -17.78 8.22
N ARG A 141 11.52 -18.82 7.49
CA ARG A 141 10.91 -19.19 6.20
C ARG A 141 9.42 -19.45 6.31
N ASN A 142 8.99 -20.21 7.31
CA ASN A 142 7.57 -20.51 7.52
C ASN A 142 6.74 -19.24 7.81
N MET A 143 7.29 -18.28 8.56
CA MET A 143 6.62 -16.99 8.81
C MET A 143 6.57 -16.10 7.57
N LEU A 144 7.58 -16.18 6.70
CA LEU A 144 7.66 -15.38 5.48
C LEU A 144 6.84 -15.93 4.33
N THR A 145 6.56 -17.24 4.26
CA THR A 145 5.72 -17.84 3.22
C THR A 145 4.36 -17.14 3.05
N PRO A 146 3.53 -16.97 4.11
CA PRO A 146 2.24 -16.31 3.95
C PRO A 146 2.39 -14.83 3.57
N LEU A 147 3.43 -14.14 4.06
CA LEU A 147 3.72 -12.76 3.68
C LEU A 147 4.16 -12.66 2.21
N ARG A 148 4.96 -13.59 1.71
CA ARG A 148 5.36 -13.61 0.30
C ARG A 148 4.15 -13.80 -0.61
N SER A 149 3.30 -14.78 -0.31
CA SER A 149 2.04 -15.00 -1.04
C SER A 149 1.17 -13.75 -1.02
N LEU A 150 1.08 -13.07 0.12
CA LEU A 150 0.33 -11.82 0.25
C LEU A 150 0.82 -10.72 -0.71
N PHE A 151 2.13 -10.50 -0.81
CA PHE A 151 2.67 -9.49 -1.71
C PHE A 151 2.65 -9.92 -3.18
N GLU A 152 2.74 -11.22 -3.47
CA GLU A 152 2.52 -11.75 -4.82
C GLU A 152 1.08 -11.50 -5.26
N ASP A 153 0.09 -11.80 -4.42
CA ASP A 153 -1.31 -11.49 -4.69
C ASP A 153 -1.53 -9.99 -4.86
N ALA A 154 -0.93 -9.16 -3.98
CA ALA A 154 -1.02 -7.71 -4.07
C ALA A 154 -0.44 -7.15 -5.39
N LEU A 155 0.66 -7.73 -5.87
CA LEU A 155 1.27 -7.36 -7.14
C LEU A 155 0.39 -7.78 -8.33
N ASN A 156 -0.15 -9.00 -8.29
CA ASN A 156 -1.05 -9.53 -9.32
C ASN A 156 -2.38 -8.77 -9.40
N ASP A 157 -2.88 -8.29 -8.25
CA ASP A 157 -4.08 -7.46 -8.14
C ASP A 157 -3.81 -5.98 -8.49
N GLU A 158 -2.60 -5.63 -8.97
CA GLU A 158 -2.15 -4.27 -9.30
C GLU A 158 -2.28 -3.27 -8.12
N LEU A 159 -2.21 -3.78 -6.89
CA LEU A 159 -2.31 -2.97 -5.67
C LEU A 159 -0.97 -2.37 -5.25
N ILE A 160 0.14 -2.94 -5.74
CA ILE A 160 1.50 -2.44 -5.54
C ILE A 160 2.26 -2.52 -6.88
N ASP A 161 3.15 -1.57 -7.12
CA ASP A 161 3.95 -1.54 -8.36
C ASP A 161 5.11 -2.55 -8.36
N PHE A 162 5.50 -3.06 -7.18
CA PHE A 162 6.58 -4.03 -7.04
C PHE A 162 6.43 -4.84 -5.74
N ASN A 163 6.96 -6.07 -5.73
CA ASN A 163 6.99 -6.89 -4.53
C ASN A 163 8.25 -6.58 -3.68
N PRO A 164 8.12 -6.19 -2.40
CA PRO A 164 9.27 -5.81 -1.56
C PRO A 164 10.25 -6.95 -1.31
N PHE A 165 9.80 -8.21 -1.38
CA PHE A 165 10.68 -9.38 -1.24
C PHE A 165 11.67 -9.53 -2.41
N GLU A 166 11.37 -9.01 -3.59
CA GLU A 166 12.25 -9.12 -4.76
C GLU A 166 13.50 -8.24 -4.65
N ARG A 167 13.46 -7.20 -3.81
CA ARG A 167 14.57 -6.25 -3.62
C ARG A 167 15.44 -6.59 -2.41
N ILE A 168 15.27 -7.77 -1.82
CA ILE A 168 16.02 -8.25 -0.66
C ILE A 168 16.68 -9.58 -0.99
N ALA A 169 17.97 -9.71 -0.65
CA ALA A 169 18.69 -10.98 -0.72
C ALA A 169 18.26 -11.92 0.43
N LEU A 170 17.01 -12.39 0.39
CA LEU A 170 16.32 -13.02 1.51
C LEU A 170 17.03 -14.29 2.02
N SER A 171 17.57 -15.12 1.13
CA SER A 171 18.31 -16.33 1.49
C SER A 171 19.57 -16.02 2.32
N LYS A 172 20.32 -14.99 1.90
CA LYS A 172 21.51 -14.50 2.61
C LYS A 172 21.12 -13.91 3.97
N LEU A 173 20.06 -13.11 4.00
CA LEU A 173 19.55 -12.47 5.21
C LEU A 173 19.11 -13.51 6.25
N ILE A 174 18.28 -14.47 5.87
CA ILE A 174 17.81 -15.55 6.76
C ILE A 174 18.98 -16.35 7.35
N ARG A 175 20.01 -16.62 6.54
CA ARG A 175 21.21 -17.32 6.99
C ARG A 175 22.00 -16.48 8.00
N GLN A 176 22.13 -15.18 7.77
CA GLN A 176 22.83 -14.25 8.67
C GLN A 176 22.08 -14.11 10.00
N THR A 177 20.76 -13.90 9.98
CA THR A 177 19.93 -13.81 11.19
C THR A 177 20.05 -15.08 12.05
N ALA A 178 19.89 -16.24 11.44
CA ALA A 178 19.96 -17.51 12.17
C ALA A 178 21.38 -17.87 12.67
N ASN A 179 22.42 -17.37 12.00
CA ASN A 179 23.81 -17.53 12.45
C ASN A 179 24.20 -16.53 13.54
N GLY A 180 23.57 -15.35 13.62
CA GLY A 180 23.73 -14.41 14.73
C GLY A 180 23.37 -15.04 16.09
N LYS A 181 22.42 -15.98 16.11
CA LYS A 181 22.14 -16.84 17.28
C LYS A 181 23.33 -17.68 17.72
N ARG A 182 24.13 -18.19 16.78
CA ARG A 182 25.29 -19.05 17.07
C ARG A 182 26.50 -18.28 17.59
N GLN A 183 26.53 -16.96 17.43
CA GLN A 183 27.65 -16.10 17.81
C GLN A 183 27.42 -15.29 19.08
N ARG A 184 26.22 -15.27 19.68
CA ARG A 184 26.06 -14.72 21.04
C ARG A 184 26.72 -15.69 22.02
N PRO A 185 27.85 -15.33 22.64
CA PRO A 185 28.54 -16.23 23.54
C PRO A 185 27.63 -16.51 24.73
N ALA A 186 27.52 -17.79 25.10
CA ALA A 186 26.99 -18.22 26.38
C ALA A 186 27.98 -17.82 27.48
N THR A 187 28.14 -16.53 27.74
CA THR A 187 28.92 -15.99 28.86
C THR A 187 28.38 -14.63 29.28
N MET A 188 27.45 -14.63 30.21
CA MET A 188 27.66 -13.96 31.51
C MET A 188 26.62 -14.54 32.48
N TRP A 189 27.14 -15.00 33.61
CA TRP A 189 26.50 -15.62 34.78
C TRP A 189 25.06 -15.22 35.07
#